data_AF-A0A6G0KHX9-F1
#
_entry.id   AF-A0A6G0KHX9-F1
#
_cell.length_a   1.000
_cell.length_b   1.000
_cell.length_c   1.000
_cell.angle_alpha   90.00
_cell.angle_beta   90.00
_cell.angle_gamma   90.00
#
_symmetry.space_group_name_H-M   'P 1'
#
loop_
_entity.id
_entity.type
_entity.pdbx_description
1 polymer ?
#
loop_
_entity_poly.entity_id
_entity_poly.type
_entity_poly.pdbx_seq_one_letter_code
_entity_poly.pdbx_strand_id
1 'polypeptide(L)'
;MSESDTSTSDEYETSSGDEEQASPGLWSYVTAEGEQVEVNDVDRILLEKAREESSTVIGRLLQRMFESSEHHLASVDVACFINAWLDTSILSGLTNYANRSLCGSDAVAIDDIFKFVEVELWLSFYGITPDAFYSVKNAKYYPPAATVMPLSKYRSVLTALGNSNLQNGMDTSHWDAPFTSNRDISNSMEQIRRLCSDIAFVNEVTIASLDDDMLRLRSQLVNDIGLAHVRNPKKGYGPVHHGIVSVVTGFYLGGHVATREVISHME
;
A
#
# COMPACT_ATOMS: atom_id res chain seq x y z
N MET A 1 47.47 -35.00 -0.12
CA MET A 1 46.02 -35.31 -0.17
C MET A 1 45.36 -34.19 0.62
N SER A 2 45.23 -32.98 0.07
CA SER A 2 44.42 -32.61 -1.12
C SER A 2 42.97 -32.98 -0.83
N GLU A 3 42.02 -32.06 -0.77
CA GLU A 3 41.62 -31.15 -1.84
C GLU A 3 41.14 -29.78 -1.32
N SER A 4 41.49 -28.74 -2.08
CA SER A 4 41.03 -27.37 -1.95
C SER A 4 40.32 -27.03 -3.26
N ASP A 5 39.00 -26.96 -3.23
CA ASP A 5 38.18 -26.61 -4.41
C ASP A 5 38.07 -25.10 -4.53
N THR A 6 38.99 -24.52 -5.28
CA THR A 6 38.81 -23.25 -5.98
C THR A 6 37.89 -23.48 -7.17
N SER A 7 36.62 -23.08 -7.04
CA SER A 7 35.68 -23.05 -8.17
C SER A 7 35.90 -21.79 -8.99
N THR A 8 36.32 -22.05 -10.22
CA THR A 8 36.71 -21.16 -11.31
C THR A 8 35.62 -20.15 -11.66
N SER A 9 36.03 -18.90 -11.84
CA SER A 9 35.27 -17.87 -12.54
C SER A 9 35.22 -18.22 -14.02
N ASP A 10 34.03 -18.48 -14.56
CA ASP A 10 33.83 -18.68 -16.00
C ASP A 10 34.03 -17.33 -16.72
N GLU A 11 35.23 -17.12 -17.24
CA GLU A 11 35.53 -16.12 -18.25
C GLU A 11 34.90 -16.58 -19.58
N TYR A 12 33.83 -15.92 -19.99
CA TYR A 12 33.25 -16.14 -21.32
C TYR A 12 34.08 -15.37 -22.36
N GLU A 13 34.95 -16.09 -23.07
CA GLU A 13 35.60 -15.60 -24.28
C GLU A 13 34.55 -15.31 -25.37
N THR A 14 34.37 -14.03 -25.72
CA THR A 14 33.59 -13.64 -26.90
C THR A 14 34.49 -13.64 -28.14
N SER A 15 34.39 -14.72 -28.92
CA SER A 15 34.94 -14.81 -30.27
C SER A 15 34.36 -13.71 -31.17
N SER A 16 35.23 -12.86 -31.69
CA SER A 16 34.93 -11.85 -32.70
C SER A 16 34.73 -12.48 -34.09
N GLY A 17 33.64 -12.15 -34.77
CA GLY A 17 33.52 -12.32 -36.23
C GLY A 17 32.15 -12.82 -36.69
N ASP A 18 31.29 -11.87 -37.08
CA ASP A 18 30.66 -11.75 -38.41
C ASP A 18 29.28 -11.07 -38.30
N GLU A 19 29.11 -9.99 -39.08
CA GLU A 19 27.88 -9.22 -39.21
C GLU A 19 26.81 -10.05 -39.92
N GLU A 20 26.06 -10.87 -39.20
CA GLU A 20 24.84 -11.49 -39.72
C GLU A 20 23.64 -10.54 -39.54
N GLN A 21 23.05 -10.16 -40.67
CA GLN A 21 21.82 -9.38 -40.75
C GLN A 21 20.71 -10.04 -39.93
N ALA A 22 20.31 -9.36 -38.83
CA ALA A 22 19.20 -9.81 -38.00
C ALA A 22 17.90 -9.88 -38.81
N SER A 23 17.27 -11.05 -38.83
CA SER A 23 15.99 -11.30 -39.49
C SER A 23 14.84 -10.64 -38.71
N PRO A 24 13.82 -10.09 -39.38
CA PRO A 24 12.72 -9.40 -38.69
C PRO A 24 11.91 -10.38 -37.84
N GLY A 25 11.80 -10.13 -36.54
CA GLY A 25 10.93 -10.87 -35.61
C GLY A 25 11.65 -11.65 -34.50
N LEU A 26 12.99 -11.65 -34.47
CA LEU A 26 13.74 -12.24 -33.36
C LEU A 26 14.08 -11.15 -32.33
N TRP A 27 13.64 -11.33 -31.09
CA TRP A 27 14.08 -10.50 -29.97
C TRP A 27 15.55 -10.79 -29.69
N SER A 28 16.43 -9.81 -29.90
CA SER A 28 17.81 -9.87 -29.45
C SER A 28 17.98 -9.01 -28.20
N TYR A 29 18.77 -9.50 -27.25
CA TYR A 29 19.24 -8.64 -26.16
C TYR A 29 20.15 -7.58 -26.77
N VAL A 30 19.81 -6.32 -26.54
CA VAL A 30 20.75 -5.23 -26.81
C VAL A 30 21.92 -5.46 -25.87
N THR A 31 23.12 -5.64 -26.42
CA THR A 31 24.37 -5.53 -25.66
C THR A 31 24.43 -4.11 -25.12
N ALA A 32 23.93 -3.92 -23.91
CA ALA A 32 24.13 -2.69 -23.17
C ALA A 32 25.63 -2.61 -22.90
N GLU A 33 26.31 -1.69 -23.59
CA GLU A 33 27.63 -1.25 -23.14
C GLU A 33 27.44 -0.83 -21.68
N GLY A 34 28.14 -1.48 -20.77
CA GLY A 34 28.07 -1.17 -19.35
C GLY A 34 28.66 0.22 -19.12
N GLU A 35 27.84 1.26 -19.28
CA GLU A 35 28.20 2.60 -18.84
C GLU A 35 28.41 2.52 -17.33
N GLN A 36 29.67 2.60 -16.91
CA GLN A 36 29.99 2.85 -15.51
C GLN A 36 29.54 4.27 -15.20
N VAL A 37 28.35 4.38 -14.60
CA VAL A 37 27.85 5.64 -14.05
C VAL A 37 28.65 5.92 -12.77
N GLU A 38 29.80 6.58 -12.91
CA GLU A 38 30.55 7.10 -11.77
C GLU A 38 29.85 8.33 -11.22
N VAL A 39 29.03 8.13 -10.18
CA VAL A 39 28.43 9.22 -9.40
C VAL A 39 29.44 9.68 -8.37
N ASN A 40 30.09 10.81 -8.63
CA ASN A 40 30.95 11.47 -7.64
C ASN A 40 30.11 12.09 -6.53
N ASP A 41 30.45 11.77 -5.26
CA ASP A 41 29.82 12.34 -4.06
C ASP A 41 28.32 12.04 -3.96
N VAL A 42 28.01 10.73 -3.89
CA VAL A 42 26.64 10.20 -3.72
C VAL A 42 25.92 10.84 -2.54
N ASP A 43 26.61 11.05 -1.42
CA ASP A 43 26.04 11.64 -0.21
C ASP A 43 25.53 13.06 -0.46
N ARG A 44 26.29 13.88 -1.18
CA ARG A 44 25.85 15.23 -1.56
C ARG A 44 24.62 15.19 -2.45
N ILE A 45 24.60 14.31 -3.45
CA ILE A 45 23.46 14.20 -4.37
C ILE A 45 22.20 13.72 -3.65
N LEU A 46 22.30 12.69 -2.80
CA LEU A 46 21.19 12.22 -1.99
C LEU A 46 20.67 13.32 -1.05
N LEU A 47 21.57 14.08 -0.43
CA LEU A 47 21.19 15.17 0.46
C LEU A 47 20.52 16.33 -0.27
N GLU A 48 21.00 16.69 -1.47
CA GLU A 48 20.38 17.71 -2.32
C GLU A 48 18.97 17.28 -2.73
N LYS A 49 18.81 16.05 -3.23
CA LYS A 49 17.51 15.48 -3.60
C LYS A 49 16.57 15.38 -2.41
N ALA A 50 17.06 14.97 -1.24
CA ALA A 50 16.27 14.90 -0.02
C ALA A 50 15.75 16.27 0.42
N ARG A 51 16.58 17.32 0.34
CA ARG A 51 16.16 18.69 0.69
C ARG A 51 15.12 19.23 -0.27
N GLU A 52 15.33 19.04 -1.56
CA GLU A 52 14.40 19.47 -2.60
C GLU A 52 13.06 18.75 -2.45
N GLU A 53 13.07 17.42 -2.37
CA GLU A 53 11.85 16.63 -2.17
C GLU A 53 11.13 17.02 -0.88
N SER A 54 11.85 17.07 0.25
CA SER A 54 11.25 17.41 1.54
C SER A 54 10.58 18.78 1.51
N SER A 55 11.21 19.78 0.89
CA SER A 55 10.63 21.13 0.79
C SER A 55 9.31 21.11 0.01
N THR A 56 9.27 20.40 -1.12
CA THR A 56 8.06 20.30 -1.96
C THR A 56 6.96 19.50 -1.25
N VAL A 57 7.31 18.35 -0.67
CA VAL A 57 6.36 17.47 0.02
C VAL A 57 5.78 18.15 1.26
N ILE A 58 6.59 18.85 2.06
CA ILE A 58 6.11 19.65 3.20
C ILE A 58 5.13 20.72 2.71
N GLY A 59 5.46 21.45 1.64
CA GLY A 59 4.57 22.46 1.06
C GLY A 59 3.21 21.88 0.65
N ARG A 60 3.19 20.70 0.01
CA ARG A 60 1.95 20.00 -0.38
C ARG A 60 1.16 19.51 0.84
N LEU A 61 1.83 18.99 1.86
CA LEU A 61 1.19 18.56 3.11
C LEU A 61 0.53 19.72 3.83
N LEU A 62 1.24 20.85 3.99
CA LEU A 62 0.68 22.06 4.59
C LEU A 62 -0.53 22.56 3.79
N GLN A 63 -0.43 22.58 2.46
CA GLN A 63 -1.53 22.98 1.59
C GLN A 63 -2.76 22.08 1.77
N ARG A 64 -2.57 20.77 2.00
CA ARG A 64 -3.68 19.84 2.25
C ARG A 64 -4.25 19.96 3.66
N MET A 65 -3.40 20.18 4.66
CA MET A 65 -3.82 20.24 6.07
C MET A 65 -4.47 21.57 6.43
N PHE A 66 -4.03 22.68 5.85
CA PHE A 66 -4.36 24.04 6.28
C PHE A 66 -4.79 24.97 5.12
N GLU A 67 -4.89 24.45 3.89
CA GLU A 67 -5.14 25.27 2.69
C GLU A 67 -4.10 26.37 2.47
N SER A 68 -2.92 26.24 3.09
CA SER A 68 -1.86 27.23 3.10
C SER A 68 -0.49 26.55 3.08
N SER A 69 0.51 27.19 2.49
CA SER A 69 1.91 26.79 2.60
C SER A 69 2.62 27.39 3.82
N GLU A 70 1.93 28.23 4.60
CA GLU A 70 2.47 28.82 5.82
C GLU A 70 2.47 27.81 6.98
N HIS A 71 3.56 27.81 7.75
CA HIS A 71 3.69 27.00 8.95
C HIS A 71 2.82 27.56 10.09
N HIS A 72 1.53 27.25 10.09
CA HIS A 72 0.64 27.52 11.22
C HIS A 72 0.55 26.29 12.13
N LEU A 73 1.46 26.20 13.11
CA LEU A 73 1.51 25.11 14.09
C LEU A 73 0.57 25.30 15.28
N ALA A 74 -0.24 26.37 15.29
CA ALA A 74 -1.20 26.59 16.35
C ALA A 74 -2.39 25.63 16.17
N SER A 75 -2.47 24.64 17.06
CA SER A 75 -3.50 23.59 17.13
C SER A 75 -3.64 22.70 15.89
N VAL A 76 -2.64 21.84 15.65
CA VAL A 76 -2.81 20.71 14.73
C VAL A 76 -3.62 19.62 15.42
N ASP A 77 -4.84 19.39 14.92
CA ASP A 77 -5.71 18.31 15.40
C ASP A 77 -5.43 17.00 14.64
N VAL A 78 -5.82 15.86 15.22
CA VAL A 78 -5.74 14.54 14.60
C VAL A 78 -6.46 14.54 13.25
N ALA A 79 -7.57 15.28 13.14
CA ALA A 79 -8.30 15.44 11.90
C ALA A 79 -7.51 16.07 10.76
N CYS A 80 -6.59 17.00 11.05
CA CYS A 80 -5.72 17.56 10.02
C CYS A 80 -4.84 16.48 9.39
N PHE A 81 -4.29 15.57 10.22
CA PHE A 81 -3.46 14.47 9.73
C PHE A 81 -4.28 13.45 8.95
N ILE A 82 -5.44 13.05 9.46
CA ILE A 82 -6.27 12.06 8.78
C ILE A 82 -6.75 12.58 7.42
N ASN A 83 -7.23 13.84 7.35
CA ASN A 83 -7.70 14.44 6.10
C ASN A 83 -6.59 14.66 5.07
N ALA A 84 -5.33 14.79 5.50
CA ALA A 84 -4.21 14.86 4.57
C ALA A 84 -4.11 13.58 3.72
N TRP A 85 -4.42 12.43 4.32
CA TRP A 85 -4.25 11.09 3.74
C TRP A 85 -5.55 10.37 3.38
N LEU A 86 -6.70 10.91 3.76
CA LEU A 86 -8.03 10.40 3.43
C LEU A 86 -8.88 11.55 2.88
N ASP A 87 -8.87 11.72 1.57
CA ASP A 87 -9.76 12.69 0.95
C ASP A 87 -11.23 12.25 1.03
N THR A 88 -12.13 13.21 0.77
CA THR A 88 -13.57 12.96 0.77
C THR A 88 -13.99 11.85 -0.20
N SER A 89 -13.22 11.61 -1.27
CA SER A 89 -13.53 10.58 -2.26
C SER A 89 -13.30 9.17 -1.71
N ILE A 90 -12.18 8.97 -0.99
CA ILE A 90 -11.83 7.72 -0.31
C ILE A 90 -12.83 7.46 0.82
N LEU A 91 -13.10 8.48 1.65
CA LEU A 91 -14.07 8.37 2.74
C LEU A 91 -15.48 8.06 2.23
N SER A 92 -15.89 8.68 1.12
CA SER A 92 -17.18 8.39 0.48
C SER A 92 -17.23 6.97 -0.08
N GLY A 93 -16.14 6.48 -0.67
CA GLY A 93 -16.01 5.11 -1.16
C GLY A 93 -16.21 4.10 -0.03
N LEU A 94 -15.50 4.28 1.09
CA LEU A 94 -15.63 3.44 2.29
C LEU A 94 -17.03 3.52 2.91
N THR A 95 -17.62 4.72 2.97
CA THR A 95 -18.98 4.94 3.48
C THR A 95 -20.00 4.16 2.65
N ASN A 96 -19.92 4.29 1.32
CA ASN A 96 -20.79 3.58 0.39
C ASN A 96 -20.61 2.07 0.53
N TYR A 97 -19.37 1.58 0.68
CA TYR A 97 -19.09 0.16 0.86
C TYR A 97 -19.72 -0.37 2.16
N ALA A 98 -19.48 0.28 3.30
CA ALA A 98 -20.06 -0.13 4.59
C ALA A 98 -21.60 -0.15 4.53
N ASN A 99 -22.21 0.90 3.97
CA ASN A 99 -23.66 1.04 3.87
C ASN A 99 -24.35 0.01 2.95
N ARG A 100 -23.60 -0.76 2.13
CA ARG A 100 -24.21 -1.88 1.38
C ARG A 100 -24.75 -2.99 2.29
N SER A 101 -24.16 -3.15 3.47
CA SER A 101 -24.52 -4.18 4.43
C SER A 101 -25.32 -3.65 5.64
N LEU A 102 -25.36 -2.33 5.82
CA LEU A 102 -26.06 -1.68 6.92
C LEU A 102 -27.45 -1.21 6.46
N CYS A 103 -28.47 -1.43 7.30
CA CYS A 103 -29.83 -0.96 7.04
C CYS A 103 -30.03 0.49 7.51
N GLY A 104 -31.12 1.14 7.10
CA GLY A 104 -31.33 2.59 7.27
C GLY A 104 -31.17 3.15 8.69
N SER A 105 -31.45 2.38 9.74
CA SER A 105 -31.21 2.80 11.14
C SER A 105 -29.74 2.72 11.58
N ASP A 106 -28.94 1.87 10.94
CA ASP A 106 -27.55 1.59 11.28
C ASP A 106 -26.55 2.24 10.30
N ALA A 107 -27.07 2.87 9.24
CA ALA A 107 -26.30 3.55 8.23
C ALA A 107 -25.25 4.50 8.84
N VAL A 108 -24.11 4.59 8.16
CA VAL A 108 -22.95 5.37 8.58
C VAL A 108 -22.80 6.59 7.69
N ALA A 109 -22.38 7.70 8.28
CA ALA A 109 -21.96 8.90 7.59
C ALA A 109 -20.44 8.90 7.38
N ILE A 110 -19.93 9.84 6.58
CA ILE A 110 -18.49 10.06 6.40
C ILE A 110 -17.78 10.27 7.74
N ASP A 111 -18.40 11.01 8.66
CA ASP A 111 -17.86 11.26 10.00
C ASP A 111 -17.72 9.97 10.83
N ASP A 112 -18.62 8.99 10.65
CA ASP A 112 -18.48 7.68 11.28
C ASP A 112 -17.28 6.92 10.72
N ILE A 113 -17.07 6.92 9.40
CA ILE A 113 -15.90 6.28 8.77
C ILE A 113 -14.61 6.98 9.21
N PHE A 114 -14.61 8.30 9.28
CA PHE A 114 -13.48 9.07 9.79
C PHE A 114 -13.10 8.64 11.21
N LYS A 115 -14.08 8.62 12.14
CA LYS A 115 -13.88 8.19 13.53
C LYS A 115 -13.46 6.73 13.63
N PHE A 116 -13.97 5.88 12.75
CA PHE A 116 -13.55 4.48 12.67
C PHE A 116 -12.05 4.38 12.33
N VAL A 117 -11.58 5.11 11.31
CA VAL A 117 -10.14 5.12 10.97
C VAL A 117 -9.31 5.73 12.09
N GLU A 118 -9.80 6.78 12.76
CA GLU A 118 -9.13 7.34 13.93
C GLU A 118 -8.93 6.28 15.04
N VAL A 119 -9.95 5.46 15.32
CA VAL A 119 -9.81 4.35 16.27
C VAL A 119 -8.77 3.34 15.81
N GLU A 120 -8.76 2.92 14.54
CA GLU A 120 -7.74 2.01 14.00
C GLU A 120 -6.30 2.55 14.15
N LEU A 121 -6.13 3.87 13.98
CA LEU A 121 -4.84 4.54 14.21
C LEU A 121 -4.45 4.51 15.68
N TRP A 122 -5.38 4.77 16.61
CA TRP A 122 -5.12 4.65 18.04
C TRP A 122 -4.74 3.22 18.45
N LEU A 123 -5.45 2.22 17.93
CA LEU A 123 -5.14 0.81 18.17
C LEU A 123 -3.72 0.46 17.69
N SER A 124 -3.35 0.97 16.50
CA SER A 124 -2.01 0.80 15.93
C SER A 124 -0.94 1.49 16.76
N PHE A 125 -1.19 2.73 17.18
CA PHE A 125 -0.27 3.52 18.01
C PHE A 125 0.00 2.88 19.36
N TYR A 126 -1.04 2.37 20.02
CA TYR A 126 -0.89 1.68 21.32
C TYR A 126 -0.46 0.21 21.17
N GLY A 127 -0.61 -0.39 19.98
CA GLY A 127 -0.32 -1.81 19.74
C GLY A 127 -1.27 -2.74 20.50
N ILE A 128 -2.56 -2.41 20.57
CA ILE A 128 -3.56 -3.14 21.37
C ILE A 128 -4.77 -3.55 20.55
N THR A 129 -5.49 -4.56 21.05
CA THR A 129 -6.76 -5.00 20.48
C THR A 129 -7.92 -4.09 20.88
N PRO A 130 -9.01 -4.02 20.07
CA PRO A 130 -10.22 -3.27 20.42
C PRO A 130 -10.78 -3.59 21.81
N ASP A 131 -10.78 -4.87 22.22
CA ASP A 131 -11.32 -5.29 23.52
C ASP A 131 -10.55 -4.70 24.70
N ALA A 132 -9.23 -4.54 24.54
CA ALA A 132 -8.37 -3.91 25.54
C ALA A 132 -8.54 -2.39 25.55
N PHE A 133 -8.69 -1.77 24.37
CA PHE A 133 -8.89 -0.33 24.19
C PHE A 133 -10.19 0.16 24.85
N TYR A 134 -11.29 -0.57 24.64
CA TYR A 134 -12.61 -0.24 25.18
C TYR A 134 -12.88 -0.80 26.59
N SER A 135 -11.91 -1.47 27.22
CA SER A 135 -12.09 -2.02 28.56
C SER A 135 -12.18 -0.93 29.62
N VAL A 136 -13.19 -0.99 30.48
CA VAL A 136 -13.36 -0.07 31.63
C VAL A 136 -12.11 -0.05 32.53
N LYS A 137 -11.40 -1.19 32.64
CA LYS A 137 -10.16 -1.30 33.43
C LYS A 137 -9.03 -0.44 32.86
N ASN A 138 -9.07 -0.16 31.57
CA ASN A 138 -8.04 0.57 30.83
C ASN A 138 -8.44 2.00 30.47
N ALA A 139 -9.63 2.46 30.87
CA ALA A 139 -10.16 3.77 30.50
C ALA A 139 -9.20 4.94 30.78
N LYS A 140 -8.39 4.84 31.85
CA LYS A 140 -7.39 5.85 32.20
C LYS A 140 -6.16 5.89 31.26
N TYR A 141 -5.88 4.78 30.57
CA TYR A 141 -4.73 4.65 29.65
C TYR A 141 -5.13 5.00 28.22
N TYR A 142 -6.41 4.80 27.87
CA TYR A 142 -6.93 5.05 26.53
C TYR A 142 -8.13 6.02 26.55
N PRO A 143 -7.93 7.30 26.92
CA PRO A 143 -9.00 8.30 26.91
C PRO A 143 -9.78 8.40 25.59
N PRO A 144 -9.16 8.28 24.39
CA PRO A 144 -9.87 8.35 23.12
C PRO A 144 -10.99 7.31 22.95
N ALA A 145 -10.92 6.18 23.64
CA ALA A 145 -11.95 5.13 23.58
C ALA A 145 -13.34 5.61 24.02
N ALA A 146 -13.40 6.62 24.89
CA ALA A 146 -14.67 7.19 25.35
C ALA A 146 -15.18 8.34 24.46
N THR A 147 -14.30 9.00 23.69
CA THR A 147 -14.61 10.26 23.01
C THR A 147 -14.76 10.12 21.49
N VAL A 148 -14.05 9.19 20.86
CA VAL A 148 -14.00 9.08 19.39
C VAL A 148 -15.21 8.34 18.84
N MET A 149 -15.38 7.07 19.21
CA MET A 149 -16.49 6.24 18.73
C MET A 149 -16.84 5.14 19.75
N PRO A 150 -18.14 4.89 20.04
CA PRO A 150 -18.55 3.77 20.89
C PRO A 150 -18.20 2.39 20.29
N LEU A 151 -17.84 1.43 21.14
CA LEU A 151 -17.49 0.05 20.73
C LEU A 151 -18.54 -0.62 19.83
N SER A 152 -19.82 -0.40 20.10
CA SER A 152 -20.91 -0.98 19.30
C SER A 152 -20.90 -0.48 17.85
N LYS A 153 -20.71 0.83 17.65
CA LYS A 153 -20.63 1.44 16.33
C LYS A 153 -19.34 1.02 15.62
N TYR A 154 -18.21 1.00 16.33
CA TYR A 154 -16.93 0.49 15.80
C TYR A 154 -17.06 -0.94 15.28
N ARG A 155 -17.62 -1.86 16.07
CA ARG A 155 -17.83 -3.25 15.66
C ARG A 155 -18.82 -3.39 14.51
N SER A 156 -19.85 -2.54 14.46
CA SER A 156 -20.80 -2.51 13.34
C SER A 156 -20.11 -2.14 12.03
N VAL A 157 -19.32 -1.05 12.03
CA VAL A 157 -18.51 -0.63 10.88
C VAL A 157 -17.50 -1.70 10.49
N LEU A 158 -16.75 -2.26 11.45
CA LEU A 158 -15.77 -3.31 11.20
C LEU A 158 -16.41 -4.54 10.54
N THR A 159 -17.58 -4.95 11.01
CA THR A 159 -18.34 -6.07 10.43
C THR A 159 -18.84 -5.73 9.03
N ALA A 160 -19.34 -4.52 8.83
CA ALA A 160 -19.82 -4.05 7.52
C ALA A 160 -18.70 -4.04 6.47
N LEU A 161 -17.50 -3.58 6.84
CA LEU A 161 -16.32 -3.59 5.97
C LEU A 161 -15.75 -5.00 5.75
N GLY A 162 -15.93 -5.91 6.71
CA GLY A 162 -15.50 -7.31 6.61
C GLY A 162 -16.44 -8.21 5.78
N ASN A 163 -17.67 -7.75 5.51
CA ASN A 163 -18.67 -8.49 4.74
C ASN A 163 -18.40 -8.38 3.22
N SER A 164 -17.27 -8.90 2.77
CA SER A 164 -17.11 -9.27 1.37
C SER A 164 -18.05 -10.46 1.09
N ASN A 165 -19.09 -10.27 0.26
CA ASN A 165 -19.87 -11.33 -0.42
C ASN A 165 -21.24 -11.77 0.16
N LEU A 166 -21.93 -11.02 1.01
CA LEU A 166 -23.33 -11.38 1.33
C LEU A 166 -24.35 -11.03 0.23
N GLN A 167 -23.97 -10.32 -0.84
CA GLN A 167 -24.83 -10.14 -2.03
C GLN A 167 -24.59 -11.18 -3.13
N ASN A 168 -23.47 -11.90 -3.12
CA ASN A 168 -23.22 -12.99 -4.07
C ASN A 168 -23.79 -14.34 -3.60
N GLY A 169 -24.35 -14.39 -2.39
CA GLY A 169 -24.93 -15.59 -1.80
C GLY A 169 -26.39 -15.82 -2.16
N MET A 170 -26.82 -15.64 -3.42
CA MET A 170 -28.02 -16.28 -4.01
C MET A 170 -28.39 -15.79 -5.42
N ASP A 171 -27.61 -14.93 -6.08
CA ASP A 171 -27.92 -14.57 -7.47
C ASP A 171 -27.22 -15.53 -8.43
N THR A 172 -27.87 -16.67 -8.72
CA THR A 172 -27.40 -17.66 -9.71
C THR A 172 -27.42 -17.13 -11.15
N SER A 173 -27.69 -15.83 -11.36
CA SER A 173 -27.83 -15.19 -12.66
C SER A 173 -26.52 -14.57 -13.18
N HIS A 174 -25.50 -14.43 -12.34
CA HIS A 174 -24.21 -13.84 -12.71
C HIS A 174 -23.06 -14.81 -12.43
N TRP A 175 -22.43 -15.29 -13.50
CA TRP A 175 -21.18 -16.01 -13.40
C TRP A 175 -20.06 -14.99 -13.18
N ASP A 176 -19.58 -14.86 -11.95
CA ASP A 176 -18.33 -14.17 -11.70
C ASP A 176 -17.19 -15.04 -12.24
N ALA A 177 -16.38 -14.47 -13.13
CA ALA A 177 -15.24 -15.19 -13.66
C ALA A 177 -14.32 -15.61 -12.50
N PRO A 178 -13.76 -16.84 -12.51
CA PRO A 178 -12.77 -17.26 -11.55
C PRO A 178 -11.66 -16.20 -11.44
N PHE A 179 -11.24 -15.88 -10.21
CA PHE A 179 -10.16 -14.92 -9.95
C PHE A 179 -10.48 -13.46 -10.30
N THR A 180 -11.76 -13.09 -10.44
CA THR A 180 -12.14 -11.67 -10.59
C THR A 180 -11.66 -10.87 -9.38
N SER A 181 -10.81 -9.86 -9.63
CA SER A 181 -10.35 -8.94 -8.60
C SER A 181 -11.52 -8.21 -7.98
N ASN A 182 -11.55 -8.07 -6.65
CA ASN A 182 -12.56 -7.25 -5.99
C ASN A 182 -12.44 -5.79 -6.47
N ARG A 183 -13.42 -5.36 -7.29
CA ARG A 183 -13.42 -4.04 -7.94
C ARG A 183 -13.39 -2.89 -6.93
N ASP A 184 -14.03 -3.03 -5.78
CA ASP A 184 -14.05 -1.99 -4.75
C ASP A 184 -12.66 -1.84 -4.11
N ILE A 185 -11.98 -2.96 -3.85
CA ILE A 185 -10.60 -2.96 -3.34
C ILE A 185 -9.67 -2.33 -4.38
N SER A 186 -9.73 -2.76 -5.65
CA SER A 186 -8.88 -2.20 -6.72
C SER A 186 -9.10 -0.70 -6.92
N ASN A 187 -10.35 -0.24 -6.89
CA ASN A 187 -10.66 1.18 -7.01
C ASN A 187 -10.14 1.98 -5.80
N SER A 188 -10.28 1.44 -4.58
CA SER A 188 -9.79 2.10 -3.37
C SER A 188 -8.26 2.18 -3.36
N MET A 189 -7.57 1.10 -3.78
CA MET A 189 -6.11 1.09 -3.92
C MET A 189 -5.65 2.15 -4.92
N GLU A 190 -6.32 2.30 -6.06
CA GLU A 190 -5.98 3.31 -7.06
C GLU A 190 -6.17 4.74 -6.54
N GLN A 191 -7.24 5.01 -5.78
CA GLN A 191 -7.48 6.32 -5.16
C GLN A 191 -6.38 6.67 -4.15
N ILE A 192 -6.03 5.72 -3.26
CA ILE A 192 -4.96 5.91 -2.28
C ILE A 192 -3.61 6.11 -3.00
N ARG A 193 -3.32 5.30 -4.02
CA ARG A 193 -2.08 5.39 -4.81
C ARG A 193 -1.92 6.78 -5.43
N ARG A 194 -2.98 7.30 -6.07
CA ARG A 194 -2.96 8.65 -6.66
C ARG A 194 -2.71 9.71 -5.61
N LEU A 195 -3.44 9.64 -4.49
CA LEU A 195 -3.28 10.59 -3.40
C LEU A 195 -1.85 10.61 -2.85
N CYS A 196 -1.29 9.44 -2.58
CA CYS A 196 0.08 9.29 -2.10
C CYS A 196 1.10 9.85 -3.11
N SER A 197 0.95 9.52 -4.39
CA SER A 197 1.81 10.03 -5.46
C SER A 197 1.71 11.55 -5.59
N ASP A 198 0.51 12.13 -5.54
CA ASP A 198 0.29 13.57 -5.68
C ASP A 198 0.96 14.36 -4.55
N ILE A 199 1.04 13.76 -3.35
CA ILE A 199 1.73 14.35 -2.20
C ILE A 199 3.24 14.15 -2.32
N ALA A 200 3.69 12.90 -2.46
CA ALA A 200 5.06 12.52 -2.18
C ALA A 200 5.97 12.45 -3.41
N PHE A 201 5.44 12.26 -4.63
CA PHE A 201 6.26 12.16 -5.83
C PHE A 201 6.63 13.53 -6.38
N VAL A 202 7.93 13.78 -6.55
CA VAL A 202 8.46 15.00 -7.16
C VAL A 202 9.23 14.60 -8.41
N ASN A 203 8.73 15.02 -9.57
CA ASN A 203 9.33 14.70 -10.86
C ASN A 203 10.81 15.09 -10.89
N GLU A 204 11.67 14.22 -11.42
CA GLU A 204 13.14 14.40 -11.53
C GLU A 204 13.91 14.55 -10.20
N VAL A 205 13.22 14.48 -9.06
CA VAL A 205 13.83 14.60 -7.73
C VAL A 205 13.71 13.30 -6.96
N THR A 206 12.54 12.66 -7.01
CA THR A 206 12.26 11.48 -6.21
C THR A 206 13.07 10.28 -6.67
N ILE A 207 13.84 9.74 -5.73
CA ILE A 207 14.56 8.47 -5.87
C ILE A 207 13.67 7.38 -5.27
N ALA A 208 13.07 6.57 -6.13
CA ALA A 208 12.15 5.52 -5.71
C ALA A 208 12.89 4.22 -5.41
N SER A 209 12.49 3.54 -4.33
CA SER A 209 12.79 2.15 -4.07
C SER A 209 11.55 1.31 -4.27
N LEU A 210 11.71 0.21 -4.99
CA LEU A 210 10.71 -0.83 -5.18
C LEU A 210 10.96 -1.92 -4.15
N ASP A 211 9.95 -2.31 -3.37
CA ASP A 211 10.06 -3.44 -2.46
C ASP A 211 8.74 -4.22 -2.36
N ASP A 212 8.88 -5.51 -2.12
CA ASP A 212 7.77 -6.44 -1.96
C ASP A 212 7.56 -6.73 -0.48
N ASP A 213 6.41 -6.31 0.03
CA ASP A 213 6.01 -6.63 1.39
C ASP A 213 4.83 -7.60 1.45
N MET A 214 4.86 -8.47 2.46
CA MET A 214 3.77 -9.42 2.68
C MET A 214 2.84 -8.89 3.77
N LEU A 215 1.58 -8.67 3.38
CA LEU A 215 0.53 -8.37 4.33
C LEU A 215 0.18 -9.65 5.08
N ARG A 216 0.67 -9.78 6.31
CA ARG A 216 0.52 -11.01 7.11
C ARG A 216 -0.93 -11.19 7.54
N LEU A 217 -1.66 -12.02 6.79
CA LEU A 217 -3.07 -12.31 7.02
C LEU A 217 -3.24 -13.82 7.28
N ARG A 218 -3.87 -14.17 8.42
CA ARG A 218 -3.95 -15.58 8.89
C ARG A 218 -5.35 -16.21 8.78
N SER A 219 -6.30 -15.53 8.14
CA SER A 219 -7.68 -16.03 8.03
C SER A 219 -7.87 -16.92 6.79
N GLN A 220 -8.75 -17.91 6.86
CA GLN A 220 -9.15 -18.69 5.70
C GLN A 220 -9.88 -17.83 4.65
N LEU A 221 -10.61 -16.79 5.10
CA LEU A 221 -11.28 -15.81 4.24
C LEU A 221 -10.33 -15.11 3.28
N VAL A 222 -9.05 -15.00 3.65
CA VAL A 222 -8.02 -14.34 2.84
C VAL A 222 -7.74 -15.13 1.56
N ASN A 223 -7.94 -16.45 1.58
CA ASN A 223 -7.83 -17.28 0.37
C ASN A 223 -8.96 -17.01 -0.64
N ASP A 224 -10.06 -16.43 -0.18
CA ASP A 224 -11.28 -16.24 -0.97
C ASP A 224 -11.35 -14.83 -1.59
N ILE A 225 -10.41 -13.94 -1.27
CA ILE A 225 -10.33 -12.55 -1.77
C ILE A 225 -9.78 -12.50 -3.22
N GLY A 226 -9.25 -13.60 -3.74
CA GLY A 226 -8.73 -13.67 -5.12
C GLY A 226 -7.35 -13.00 -5.32
N LEU A 227 -6.62 -12.73 -4.24
CA LEU A 227 -5.29 -12.13 -4.28
C LEU A 227 -4.18 -13.19 -4.42
N ALA A 228 -3.05 -12.82 -5.02
CA ALA A 228 -1.86 -13.66 -5.08
C ALA A 228 -1.22 -13.76 -3.69
N HIS A 229 -0.93 -14.99 -3.25
CA HIS A 229 -0.37 -15.25 -1.93
C HIS A 229 0.98 -15.95 -2.06
N VAL A 230 1.96 -15.49 -1.30
CA VAL A 230 3.26 -16.16 -1.20
C VAL A 230 3.45 -16.65 0.22
N ARG A 231 3.87 -17.91 0.36
CA ARG A 231 4.27 -18.46 1.65
C ARG A 231 5.77 -18.22 1.85
N ASN A 232 6.12 -17.12 2.52
CA ASN A 232 7.50 -16.89 2.93
C ASN A 232 7.72 -17.36 4.37
N PRO A 233 8.61 -18.34 4.63
CA PRO A 233 8.91 -18.83 5.98
C PRO A 233 9.35 -17.73 6.97
N LYS A 234 9.95 -16.63 6.49
CA LYS A 234 10.47 -15.53 7.31
C LYS A 234 9.44 -14.44 7.62
N LYS A 235 8.49 -14.17 6.71
CA LYS A 235 7.53 -13.03 6.83
C LYS A 235 6.10 -13.48 7.20
N GLY A 236 5.68 -14.68 6.79
CA GLY A 236 4.33 -15.23 7.03
C GLY A 236 3.60 -15.58 5.74
N TYR A 237 2.35 -16.04 5.86
CA TYR A 237 1.45 -16.24 4.72
C TYR A 237 0.57 -15.01 4.56
N GLY A 238 0.34 -14.59 3.32
CA GLY A 238 -0.50 -13.43 3.02
C GLY A 238 -0.32 -12.91 1.59
N PRO A 239 -1.14 -11.92 1.19
CA PRO A 239 -0.99 -11.24 -0.09
C PRO A 239 0.36 -10.52 -0.20
N VAL A 240 0.91 -10.51 -1.41
CA VAL A 240 2.10 -9.72 -1.73
C VAL A 240 1.67 -8.34 -2.21
N HIS A 241 2.18 -7.32 -1.54
CA HIS A 241 2.04 -5.93 -1.90
C HIS A 241 3.35 -5.44 -2.52
N HIS A 242 3.28 -5.07 -3.80
CA HIS A 242 4.38 -4.49 -4.56
C HIS A 242 4.34 -2.98 -4.35
N GLY A 243 5.17 -2.49 -3.42
CA GLY A 243 5.20 -1.10 -2.99
C GLY A 243 6.33 -0.30 -3.63
N ILE A 244 6.11 0.99 -3.72
CA ILE A 244 7.09 2.00 -4.11
C ILE A 244 7.16 3.04 -3.01
N VAL A 245 8.37 3.32 -2.53
CA VAL A 245 8.65 4.33 -1.51
C VAL A 245 9.71 5.29 -1.99
N SER A 246 9.66 6.55 -1.55
CA SER A 246 10.79 7.45 -1.71
C SER A 246 11.90 7.04 -0.74
N VAL A 247 13.11 6.85 -1.25
CA VAL A 247 14.31 6.55 -0.44
C VAL A 247 14.69 7.74 0.45
N VAL A 248 14.42 8.95 -0.02
CA VAL A 248 14.88 10.17 0.66
C VAL A 248 13.93 10.64 1.75
N THR A 249 12.62 10.55 1.55
CA THR A 249 11.62 10.96 2.55
C THR A 249 10.98 9.79 3.29
N GLY A 250 11.11 8.56 2.78
CA GLY A 250 10.43 7.38 3.31
C GLY A 250 8.93 7.35 3.00
N PHE A 251 8.40 8.31 2.24
CA PHE A 251 6.98 8.33 1.91
C PHE A 251 6.60 7.22 0.94
N TYR A 252 5.46 6.60 1.22
CA TYR A 252 4.82 5.69 0.29
C TYR A 252 4.32 6.47 -0.94
N LEU A 253 4.76 6.05 -2.13
CA LEU A 253 4.41 6.67 -3.41
C LEU A 253 3.23 5.95 -4.07
N GLY A 254 3.09 4.67 -3.78
CA GLY A 254 2.08 3.83 -4.40
C GLY A 254 2.47 2.37 -4.44
N GLY A 255 1.54 1.53 -4.87
CA GLY A 255 1.75 0.09 -4.88
C GLY A 255 0.49 -0.63 -5.31
N HIS A 256 0.63 -1.93 -5.54
CA HIS A 256 -0.49 -2.79 -5.90
C HIS A 256 -0.37 -4.13 -5.20
N VAL A 257 -1.51 -4.73 -4.86
CA VAL A 257 -1.56 -6.11 -4.40
C VAL A 257 -1.92 -6.97 -5.60
N ALA A 258 -1.03 -7.90 -5.95
CA ALA A 258 -1.24 -8.75 -7.11
C ALA A 258 -2.52 -9.59 -6.94
N THR A 259 -3.30 -9.70 -8.01
CA THR A 259 -4.42 -10.63 -8.11
C THR A 259 -3.91 -12.01 -8.48
N ARG A 260 -4.64 -13.09 -8.19
CA ARG A 260 -4.24 -14.44 -8.63
C ARG A 260 -4.18 -14.48 -10.16
N GLU A 261 -2.99 -14.60 -10.72
CA GLU A 261 -2.79 -14.96 -12.13
C GLU A 261 -2.80 -16.49 -12.29
N VAL A 262 -3.32 -16.94 -13.43
CA VAL A 262 -3.24 -18.34 -13.86
C VAL A 262 -1.79 -18.61 -14.25
N ILE A 263 -1.06 -19.42 -13.46
CA ILE A 263 0.00 -20.24 -14.05
C ILE A 263 -0.72 -21.34 -14.82
N SER A 264 -1.06 -21.06 -16.08
CA SER A 264 -1.38 -22.11 -17.03
C SER A 264 -0.06 -22.80 -17.33
N HIS A 265 0.29 -23.79 -16.53
CA HIS A 265 1.12 -24.85 -17.08
C HIS A 265 0.33 -25.40 -18.26
N MET A 266 0.80 -25.04 -19.46
CA MET A 266 0.62 -25.87 -20.64
C MET A 266 1.12 -27.26 -20.28
N GLU A 267 0.19 -28.20 -20.14
CA GLU A 267 0.37 -29.58 -20.55
C GLU A 267 -0.76 -29.94 -21.51
#